data_AF-A0A1G9DWE7-F1
#
_entry.id   AF-A0A1G9DWE7-F1
#
_cell.length_a   1.000
_cell.length_b   1.000
_cell.length_c   1.000
_cell.angle_alpha   90.00
_cell.angle_beta   90.00
_cell.angle_gamma   90.00
#
_symmetry.space_group_name_H-M   'P 1'
#
loop_
_entity.id
_entity.type
_entity.pdbx_description
1 polymer ?
#
loop_
_entity_poly.entity_id
_entity_poly.type
_entity_poly.pdbx_seq_one_letter_code
_entity_poly.pdbx_strand_id
1 'polypeptide(L)'
;MYQLGHYGAALLVYAPLGTVVGLAGYETAAIVGALACVALSTLPDCDHRIPGIEHRGPTHSVGFALFVGVGLAAVTAVLVGAPSPLAEVGFVAFAFVVGSLSIVSHLLADALTPMGIRPFWPVSKRHYTLSVTKAANPIANYVLLGIGAGVGVVATIIVATLG
;
A
#
# COMPACT_ATOMS: atom_id res chain seq x y z
N MET A 1 -9.81 -0.29 8.81
CA MET A 1 -11.04 -0.23 7.97
C MET A 1 -11.43 -1.68 7.69
N TYR A 2 -12.44 -1.97 6.88
CA TYR A 2 -12.60 -3.34 6.35
C TYR A 2 -11.95 -3.45 4.97
N GLN A 3 -11.85 -4.67 4.46
CA GLN A 3 -11.11 -5.03 3.24
C GLN A 3 -11.36 -4.09 2.06
N LEU A 4 -12.63 -3.75 1.77
CA LEU A 4 -12.95 -2.85 0.66
C LEU A 4 -12.39 -1.44 0.84
N GLY A 5 -12.40 -0.91 2.08
CA GLY A 5 -11.78 0.36 2.39
C GLY A 5 -10.25 0.32 2.19
N HIS A 6 -9.60 -0.78 2.57
CA HIS A 6 -8.16 -0.95 2.35
C HIS A 6 -7.79 -1.06 0.87
N TYR A 7 -8.62 -1.73 0.06
CA TYR A 7 -8.44 -1.79 -1.40
C TYR A 7 -8.51 -0.39 -2.03
N GLY A 8 -9.51 0.40 -1.62
CA GLY A 8 -9.63 1.79 -2.03
C GLY A 8 -8.43 2.65 -1.65
N ALA A 9 -7.98 2.55 -0.40
CA ALA A 9 -6.81 3.29 0.08
C ALA A 9 -5.54 2.90 -0.67
N ALA A 10 -5.33 1.61 -0.94
CA ALA A 10 -4.18 1.12 -1.69
C ALA A 10 -4.14 1.71 -3.11
N LEU A 11 -5.26 1.65 -3.84
CA LEU A 11 -5.36 2.24 -5.18
C LEU A 11 -5.14 3.76 -5.15
N LEU A 12 -5.78 4.46 -4.21
CA LEU A 12 -5.67 5.92 -4.08
C LEU A 12 -4.24 6.37 -3.80
N VAL A 13 -3.56 5.72 -2.86
CA VAL A 13 -2.20 6.07 -2.44
C VAL A 13 -1.17 5.66 -3.49
N TYR A 14 -1.39 4.54 -4.18
CA TYR A 14 -0.49 4.05 -5.24
C TYR A 14 -0.59 4.87 -6.53
N ALA A 15 -1.75 5.42 -6.86
CA ALA A 15 -2.01 6.04 -8.16
C ALA A 15 -0.95 7.04 -8.63
N PRO A 16 -0.44 7.99 -7.80
CA PRO A 16 0.60 8.92 -8.24
C PRO A 16 1.88 8.22 -8.70
N LEU A 17 2.33 7.20 -7.96
CA LEU A 17 3.51 6.41 -8.32
C LEU A 17 3.26 5.63 -9.61
N GLY A 18 2.12 4.94 -9.70
CA GLY A 18 1.72 4.18 -10.89
C GLY A 18 1.66 5.05 -12.14
N THR A 19 1.11 6.27 -12.04
CA THR A 19 1.07 7.24 -13.15
C THR A 19 2.47 7.64 -13.59
N VAL A 20 3.36 8.01 -12.66
CA VAL A 20 4.74 8.41 -13.00
C VAL A 20 5.49 7.25 -13.68
N VAL A 21 5.36 6.03 -13.17
CA VAL A 21 5.98 4.84 -13.75
C VAL A 21 5.40 4.51 -15.13
N GLY A 22 4.08 4.63 -15.30
CA GLY A 22 3.42 4.45 -16.58
C GLY A 22 3.87 5.45 -17.64
N LEU A 23 3.90 6.75 -17.29
CA LEU A 23 4.37 7.82 -18.19
C LEU A 23 5.87 7.70 -18.54
N ALA A 24 6.65 6.97 -17.76
CA ALA A 24 8.03 6.65 -18.06
C ALA A 24 8.19 5.45 -19.02
N GLY A 25 7.10 4.90 -19.57
CA GLY A 25 7.10 3.76 -20.49
C GLY A 25 7.20 2.40 -19.81
N TYR A 26 6.84 2.31 -18.52
CA TYR A 26 6.85 1.06 -17.75
C TYR A 26 5.44 0.66 -17.31
N GLU A 27 4.48 0.63 -18.22
CA GLU A 27 3.05 0.41 -17.94
C GLU A 27 2.81 -0.95 -17.28
N THR A 28 3.53 -1.99 -17.72
CA THR A 28 3.43 -3.32 -17.10
C THR A 28 3.86 -3.29 -15.64
N ALA A 29 4.96 -2.61 -15.32
CA ALA A 29 5.41 -2.46 -13.94
C ALA A 29 4.41 -1.63 -13.12
N ALA A 30 3.84 -0.57 -13.71
CA ALA A 30 2.81 0.24 -13.07
C ALA A 30 1.56 -0.59 -12.72
N ILE A 31 1.10 -1.48 -13.60
CA ILE A 31 -0.03 -2.38 -13.34
C ILE A 31 0.32 -3.40 -12.26
N VAL A 32 1.49 -4.05 -12.37
CA VAL A 32 1.95 -5.04 -11.39
C VAL A 32 2.07 -4.41 -9.99
N GLY A 33 2.59 -3.18 -9.89
CA GLY A 33 2.66 -2.46 -8.62
C GLY A 33 1.28 -2.17 -8.03
N ALA A 34 0.29 -1.81 -8.85
CA ALA A 34 -1.08 -1.60 -8.37
C ALA A 34 -1.68 -2.88 -7.80
N LEU A 35 -1.53 -4.00 -8.53
CA LEU A 35 -2.01 -5.31 -8.10
C LEU A 35 -1.33 -5.76 -6.81
N ALA A 36 -0.01 -5.56 -6.70
CA ALA A 36 0.74 -5.84 -5.48
C ALA A 36 0.24 -4.99 -4.30
N CYS A 37 0.02 -3.68 -4.50
CA CYS A 37 -0.54 -2.82 -3.45
C CYS A 37 -1.91 -3.29 -2.96
N VAL A 38 -2.81 -3.66 -3.87
CA VAL A 38 -4.12 -4.19 -3.49
C VAL A 38 -3.98 -5.53 -2.76
N ALA A 39 -3.16 -6.45 -3.27
CA ALA A 39 -2.95 -7.78 -2.67
C ALA A 39 -2.37 -7.71 -1.26
N LEU A 40 -1.47 -6.75 -1.00
CA LEU A 40 -0.80 -6.57 0.30
C LEU A 40 -1.57 -5.63 1.24
N SER A 41 -2.61 -4.94 0.76
CA SER A 41 -3.32 -3.89 1.51
C SER A 41 -3.98 -4.36 2.83
N THR A 42 -4.28 -5.65 2.97
CA THR A 42 -4.84 -6.23 4.20
C THR A 42 -3.85 -7.10 4.96
N LEU A 43 -2.58 -7.13 4.55
CA LEU A 43 -1.54 -7.94 5.19
C LEU A 43 -1.39 -7.64 6.69
N PRO A 44 -1.43 -6.37 7.15
CA PRO A 44 -1.35 -6.08 8.59
C PRO A 44 -2.43 -6.79 9.44
N ASP A 45 -3.66 -6.87 8.93
CA ASP A 45 -4.81 -7.47 9.64
C ASP A 45 -4.76 -9.01 9.69
N CYS A 46 -3.79 -9.64 9.03
CA CYS A 46 -3.52 -11.06 9.24
C CYS A 46 -3.06 -11.35 10.68
N ASP A 47 -2.64 -10.32 11.43
CA ASP A 47 -2.29 -10.41 12.86
C ASP A 47 -3.40 -10.97 13.75
N HIS A 48 -4.67 -10.77 13.40
CA HIS A 48 -5.81 -11.36 14.09
C HIS A 48 -5.76 -12.89 14.19
N ARG A 49 -4.96 -13.53 13.33
CA ARG A 49 -4.81 -14.99 13.24
C ARG A 49 -3.50 -15.49 13.84
N ILE A 50 -2.65 -14.61 14.37
CA ILE A 50 -1.32 -14.97 14.87
C ILE A 50 -1.31 -14.90 16.40
N PRO A 51 -1.26 -16.05 17.11
CA PRO A 51 -1.20 -16.05 18.57
C PRO A 51 0.01 -15.25 19.08
N GLY A 52 -0.21 -14.41 20.09
CA GLY A 52 0.84 -13.61 20.72
C GLY A 52 1.18 -12.30 20.01
N ILE A 53 0.56 -11.98 18.87
CA ILE A 53 0.67 -10.65 18.24
C ILE A 53 -0.53 -9.79 18.61
N GLU A 54 -0.27 -8.63 19.20
CA GLU A 54 -1.30 -7.63 19.45
C GLU A 54 -1.75 -6.98 18.13
N HIS A 55 -3.06 -6.95 17.89
CA HIS A 55 -3.62 -6.20 16.77
C HIS A 55 -3.29 -4.71 16.90
N ARG A 56 -2.80 -4.10 15.82
CA ARG A 56 -2.28 -2.71 15.80
C ARG A 56 -1.02 -2.48 16.63
N GLY A 57 -0.25 -3.55 16.82
CA GLY A 57 1.12 -3.49 17.34
C GLY A 57 2.15 -3.51 16.19
N PRO A 58 2.95 -4.58 16.07
CA PRO A 58 4.08 -4.63 15.13
C PRO A 58 3.65 -4.49 13.67
N THR A 59 2.58 -5.15 13.25
CA THR A 59 2.04 -5.19 11.89
C THR A 59 1.48 -3.85 11.40
N HIS A 60 1.05 -2.98 12.31
CA HIS A 60 0.55 -1.65 11.98
C HIS A 60 1.58 -0.55 12.30
N SER A 61 2.83 -0.78 11.88
CA SER A 61 3.96 0.14 12.10
C SER A 61 4.72 0.48 10.82
N VAL A 62 5.46 1.58 10.85
CA VAL A 62 6.42 1.96 9.81
C VAL A 62 7.53 0.90 9.71
N GLY A 63 7.93 0.30 10.83
CA GLY A 63 8.89 -0.80 10.83
C GLY A 63 8.41 -1.98 9.98
N PHE A 64 7.13 -2.36 10.10
CA PHE A 64 6.55 -3.41 9.26
C PHE A 64 6.40 -2.99 7.80
N ALA A 65 6.09 -1.72 7.53
CA ALA A 65 6.09 -1.19 6.17
C ALA A 65 7.47 -1.32 5.49
N LEU A 66 8.54 -1.01 6.22
CA LEU A 66 9.90 -1.18 5.73
C LEU A 66 10.26 -2.66 5.57
N PHE A 67 9.85 -3.52 6.52
CA PHE A 67 10.08 -4.96 6.44
C PHE A 67 9.44 -5.58 5.18
N VAL A 68 8.17 -5.26 4.91
CA VAL A 68 7.46 -5.75 3.71
C VAL A 68 8.09 -5.19 2.43
N GLY A 69 8.49 -3.91 2.44
CA GLY A 69 9.23 -3.29 1.33
C GLY A 69 10.55 -4.02 1.03
N VAL A 70 11.38 -4.24 2.05
CA VAL A 70 12.64 -4.99 1.91
C VAL A 70 12.39 -6.41 1.43
N GLY A 71 11.36 -7.09 1.95
CA GLY A 71 10.98 -8.43 1.53
C GLY A 71 10.63 -8.49 0.04
N LEU A 72 9.80 -7.55 -0.45
CA LEU A 72 9.42 -7.52 -1.87
C LEU A 72 10.62 -7.16 -2.75
N ALA A 73 11.46 -6.22 -2.32
CA ALA A 73 12.69 -5.85 -3.02
C ALA A 73 13.68 -7.02 -3.14
N ALA A 74 13.85 -7.81 -2.06
CA ALA A 74 14.71 -8.99 -2.07
C ALA A 74 14.17 -10.09 -2.99
N VAL A 75 12.85 -10.33 -2.98
CA VAL A 75 12.20 -11.27 -3.91
C VAL A 75 12.42 -10.82 -5.35
N THR A 76 12.25 -9.53 -5.64
CA THR A 76 12.51 -8.97 -6.98
C THR A 76 13.97 -9.12 -7.39
N ALA A 77 14.93 -8.82 -6.51
CA ALA A 77 16.37 -8.96 -6.81
C ALA A 77 16.77 -10.39 -7.19
N VAL A 78 16.09 -11.40 -6.62
CA VAL A 78 16.40 -12.81 -6.87
C VAL A 78 15.66 -13.36 -8.08
N LEU A 79 14.40 -12.98 -8.29
CA LEU A 79 13.50 -13.62 -9.26
C LEU A 79 13.30 -12.83 -10.55
N VAL A 80 13.58 -11.53 -10.57
CA VAL A 80 13.34 -10.68 -11.74
C VAL A 80 14.66 -10.43 -12.46
N GLY A 81 14.79 -11.03 -13.65
CA GLY A 81 15.91 -10.73 -14.54
C GLY A 81 15.80 -9.32 -15.12
N ALA A 82 16.88 -8.56 -15.06
CA ALA A 82 16.97 -7.22 -15.63
C ALA A 82 17.95 -7.17 -16.82
N PRO A 83 17.69 -6.35 -17.84
CA PRO A 83 18.55 -6.24 -19.02
C PRO A 83 19.87 -5.49 -18.75
N SER A 84 19.96 -4.80 -17.60
CA SER A 84 21.17 -4.09 -17.17
C SER A 84 21.20 -3.93 -15.65
N PRO A 85 22.37 -3.70 -15.04
CA PRO A 85 22.47 -3.42 -13.61
C PRO A 85 21.66 -2.18 -13.17
N LEU A 86 21.55 -1.17 -14.04
CA LEU A 86 20.75 0.02 -13.75
C LEU A 86 19.26 -0.30 -13.70
N ALA A 87 18.78 -1.12 -14.64
CA ALA A 87 17.38 -1.58 -14.64
C ALA A 87 17.08 -2.47 -13.43
N GLU A 88 18.04 -3.30 -13.00
CA GLU A 88 17.94 -4.11 -11.80
C GLU A 88 17.72 -3.24 -10.55
N VAL A 89 18.56 -2.22 -10.36
CA VAL A 89 18.42 -1.25 -9.27
C VAL A 89 17.04 -0.57 -9.34
N GLY A 90 16.58 -0.21 -10.53
CA GLY A 90 15.25 0.39 -10.74
C GLY A 90 14.11 -0.53 -10.30
N PHE A 91 14.12 -1.80 -10.70
CA PHE A 91 13.09 -2.77 -10.32
C PHE A 91 13.10 -3.08 -8.82
N VAL A 92 14.29 -3.25 -8.22
CA VAL A 92 14.43 -3.49 -6.78
C VAL A 92 13.95 -2.28 -5.98
N ALA A 93 14.32 -1.07 -6.38
CA ALA A 93 13.85 0.16 -5.74
C ALA A 93 12.33 0.33 -5.88
N PHE A 94 11.78 0.07 -7.07
CA PHE A 94 10.34 0.11 -7.30
C PHE A 94 9.60 -0.91 -6.41
N ALA A 95 10.08 -2.15 -6.33
CA ALA A 95 9.52 -3.19 -5.48
C ALA A 95 9.55 -2.81 -3.99
N PHE A 96 10.65 -2.22 -3.52
CA PHE A 96 10.74 -1.67 -2.16
C PHE A 96 9.63 -0.65 -1.90
N VAL A 97 9.49 0.34 -2.79
CA VAL A 97 8.49 1.40 -2.64
C VAL A 97 7.08 0.82 -2.68
N VAL A 98 6.76 -0.09 -3.60
CA VAL A 98 5.45 -0.75 -3.69
C VAL A 98 5.13 -1.50 -2.39
N GLY A 99 6.06 -2.31 -1.87
CA GLY A 99 5.84 -3.07 -0.64
C GLY A 99 5.60 -2.16 0.57
N SER A 100 6.41 -1.11 0.73
CA SER A 100 6.22 -0.15 1.82
C SER A 100 4.95 0.68 1.68
N LEU A 101 4.63 1.14 0.46
CA LEU A 101 3.44 1.94 0.18
C LEU A 101 2.16 1.15 0.43
N SER A 102 2.17 -0.16 0.18
CA SER A 102 1.05 -1.06 0.50
C SER A 102 0.67 -0.98 1.97
N ILE A 103 1.66 -1.10 2.86
CA ILE A 103 1.42 -1.04 4.32
C ILE A 103 1.10 0.39 4.76
N VAL A 104 1.76 1.40 4.19
CA VAL A 104 1.42 2.81 4.48
C VAL A 104 -0.04 3.10 4.12
N SER A 105 -0.54 2.61 2.99
CA SER A 105 -1.94 2.78 2.59
C SER A 105 -2.90 2.16 3.61
N HIS A 106 -2.53 1.01 4.18
CA HIS A 106 -3.28 0.37 5.26
C HIS A 106 -3.32 1.25 6.51
N LEU A 107 -2.17 1.77 6.94
CA LEU A 107 -2.08 2.65 8.12
C LEU A 107 -2.91 3.92 7.94
N LEU A 108 -2.88 4.52 6.75
CA LEU A 108 -3.67 5.71 6.44
C LEU A 108 -5.17 5.41 6.51
N ALA A 109 -5.61 4.27 5.96
CA ALA A 109 -7.00 3.83 6.06
C ALA A 109 -7.42 3.61 7.53
N ASP A 110 -6.54 3.05 8.36
CA ASP A 110 -6.80 2.84 9.78
C ASP A 110 -6.82 4.11 10.61
N ALA A 111 -5.99 5.10 10.25
CA ALA A 111 -5.97 6.41 10.89
C ALA A 111 -7.30 7.16 10.71
N LEU A 112 -8.08 6.87 9.66
CA LEU A 112 -9.43 7.42 9.48
C LEU A 112 -10.43 6.94 10.56
N THR A 113 -10.11 5.86 11.26
CA THR A 113 -11.00 5.22 12.23
C THR A 113 -10.68 5.64 13.67
N PRO A 114 -11.67 5.65 14.59
CA PRO A 114 -11.42 5.97 16.00
C PRO A 114 -10.37 5.09 16.67
N MET A 115 -10.23 3.83 16.25
CA MET A 115 -9.24 2.91 16.79
C MET A 115 -7.80 3.33 16.43
N GLY A 116 -7.59 4.07 15.34
CA GLY A 116 -6.32 4.74 15.00
C GLY A 116 -5.11 3.81 14.83
N ILE A 117 -3.91 4.39 14.82
CA ILE A 117 -2.64 3.69 14.63
C ILE A 117 -1.57 4.14 15.61
N ARG A 118 -0.52 3.33 15.76
CA ARG A 118 0.74 3.66 16.47
C ARG A 118 1.92 3.40 15.54
N PRO A 119 2.16 4.29 14.55
CA PRO A 119 3.06 4.01 13.42
C PRO A 119 4.52 3.80 13.87
N PHE A 120 4.91 4.36 15.01
CA PHE A 120 6.27 4.27 15.54
C PHE A 120 6.42 3.24 16.66
N TRP A 121 5.52 2.25 16.75
CA TRP A 121 5.73 1.09 17.61
C TRP A 121 7.05 0.37 17.24
N PRO A 122 7.85 -0.12 18.21
CA PRO A 122 7.65 -0.06 19.66
C PRO A 122 8.26 1.18 20.32
N VAL A 123 8.93 2.04 19.54
CA VAL A 123 9.69 3.21 20.03
C VAL A 123 8.77 4.25 20.66
N SER A 124 7.55 4.41 20.15
CA SER A 124 6.55 5.34 20.70
C SER A 124 5.19 4.68 20.87
N LYS A 125 4.53 5.04 21.98
CA LYS A 125 3.13 4.68 22.26
C LYS A 125 2.14 5.72 21.72
N ARG A 126 2.62 6.79 21.05
CA ARG A 126 1.76 7.87 20.55
C ARG A 126 0.74 7.33 19.56
N HIS A 127 -0.52 7.65 19.83
CA HIS A 127 -1.67 7.22 19.05
C HIS A 127 -2.09 8.33 18.08
N TYR A 128 -2.39 7.94 16.84
CA TYR A 128 -2.84 8.84 15.79
C TYR A 128 -4.18 8.37 15.25
N THR A 129 -5.17 9.25 15.25
CA THR A 129 -6.49 9.01 14.69
C THR A 129 -7.09 10.33 14.22
N LEU A 130 -7.81 10.28 13.10
CA LEU A 130 -8.65 11.36 12.59
C LEU A 130 -10.11 11.17 13.01
N SER A 131 -10.49 9.97 13.43
CA SER A 131 -11.84 9.61 13.89
C SER A 131 -12.98 10.06 12.95
N VAL A 132 -12.74 9.97 11.64
CA VAL A 132 -13.67 10.41 10.57
C VAL A 132 -14.86 9.46 10.45
N THR A 133 -14.62 8.15 10.55
CA THR A 133 -15.68 7.14 10.38
C THR A 133 -15.34 5.85 11.12
N LYS A 134 -16.37 5.10 11.54
CA LYS A 134 -16.15 3.77 12.14
C LYS A 134 -15.66 2.79 11.07
N ALA A 135 -14.72 1.92 11.44
CA ALA A 135 -14.18 0.89 10.55
C ALA A 135 -15.28 0.02 9.92
N ALA A 136 -16.34 -0.30 10.68
CA ALA A 136 -17.46 -1.13 10.26
C ALA A 136 -18.53 -0.39 9.44
N ASN A 137 -18.36 0.90 9.11
CA ASN A 137 -19.34 1.62 8.30
C ASN A 137 -19.24 1.16 6.83
N PRO A 138 -20.24 0.46 6.28
CA PRO A 138 -20.17 -0.08 4.92
C PRO A 138 -20.09 1.03 3.87
N ILE A 139 -20.82 2.13 4.06
CA ILE A 139 -20.83 3.26 3.13
C ILE A 139 -19.41 3.85 3.01
N ALA A 140 -18.73 4.06 4.14
CA ALA A 140 -17.38 4.60 4.13
C ALA A 140 -16.37 3.68 3.41
N ASN A 141 -16.50 2.37 3.58
CA ASN A 141 -15.64 1.40 2.89
C ASN A 141 -15.87 1.42 1.37
N TYR A 142 -17.14 1.45 0.92
CA TYR A 142 -17.46 1.55 -0.50
C TYR A 142 -17.09 2.90 -1.11
N VAL A 143 -17.26 4.00 -0.39
CA VAL A 143 -16.83 5.34 -0.84
C VAL A 143 -15.33 5.38 -1.05
N LEU A 144 -14.54 4.87 -0.09
CA LEU A 144 -13.09 4.83 -0.22
C LEU A 144 -12.64 3.92 -1.38
N LEU A 145 -13.30 2.78 -1.56
CA LEU A 145 -13.11 1.91 -2.73
C LEU A 145 -13.40 2.65 -4.04
N GLY A 146 -14.55 3.32 -4.12
CA GLY A 146 -14.98 4.06 -5.30
C GLY A 146 -14.02 5.21 -5.65
N ILE A 147 -13.55 5.95 -4.64
CA ILE A 147 -12.55 7.01 -4.83
C ILE A 147 -11.23 6.41 -5.35
N GLY A 148 -10.71 5.38 -4.70
CA GLY A 148 -9.47 4.73 -5.12
C GLY A 148 -9.54 4.17 -6.54
N ALA A 149 -10.63 3.46 -6.87
CA ALA A 149 -10.87 2.95 -8.21
C ALA A 149 -11.02 4.08 -9.24
N GLY A 150 -11.77 5.13 -8.92
CA GLY A 150 -11.94 6.29 -9.80
C GLY A 150 -10.62 7.01 -10.09
N VAL A 151 -9.78 7.24 -9.07
CA VAL A 151 -8.45 7.81 -9.26
C VAL A 151 -7.55 6.87 -10.09
N GLY A 152 -7.65 5.55 -9.88
CA GLY A 152 -6.96 4.57 -10.72
C GLY A 152 -7.38 4.63 -12.20
N VAL A 153 -8.67 4.81 -12.49
CA VAL A 153 -9.15 5.02 -13.87
C VAL A 153 -8.59 6.30 -14.47
N VAL A 154 -8.63 7.41 -13.72
CA VAL A 154 -8.05 8.69 -14.17
C VAL A 154 -6.55 8.54 -14.45
N ALA A 155 -5.82 7.88 -13.56
CA ALA A 155 -4.40 7.59 -13.75
C ALA A 155 -4.13 6.81 -15.05
N THR A 156 -4.92 5.76 -15.33
CA THR A 156 -4.83 4.99 -16.57
C THR A 156 -5.12 5.84 -17.80
N ILE A 157 -6.14 6.71 -17.76
CA ILE A 157 -6.45 7.62 -18.87
C ILE A 157 -5.30 8.60 -19.11
N ILE A 158 -4.69 9.14 -18.05
CA ILE A 158 -3.53 10.03 -18.16
C ILE A 158 -2.37 9.31 -18.85
N VAL A 159 -2.03 8.10 -18.39
CA VAL A 159 -0.93 7.32 -19.00
C VAL A 159 -1.24 7.01 -20.47
N ALA A 160 -2.46 6.58 -20.79
CA ALA A 160 -2.84 6.23 -22.15
C ALA A 160 -2.92 7.42 -23.12
N THR A 161 -3.04 8.65 -22.61
CA THR A 161 -3.14 9.87 -23.45
C THR A 161 -1.83 10.63 -23.56
N LEU A 162 -0.93 10.51 -22.57
CA LEU A 162 0.30 11.30 -22.48
C LEU A 162 1.60 10.48 -22.53
N GLY A 163 1.54 9.16 -22.36
CA GLY A 163 2.68 8.24 -22.49
C GLY A 163 2.80 7.71 -23.91
#